data_AF-A0A2C1KC21-F1
#
_entry.id   AF-A0A2C1KC21-F1
#
_cell.length_a   1.000
_cell.length_b   1.000
_cell.length_c   1.000
_cell.angle_alpha   90.00
_cell.angle_beta   90.00
_cell.angle_gamma   90.00
#
_symmetry.space_group_name_H-M   'P 1'
#
loop_
_entity.id
_entity.type
_entity.pdbx_description
1 polymer ?
#
loop_
_entity_poly.entity_id
_entity_poly.type
_entity_poly.pdbx_seq_one_letter_code
_entity_poly.pdbx_strand_id
1 'polypeptide(L)'
;MTEREVGKNMVVFNENLQVNLKKLDKKLTGYGFEYPIDVIYKNDLGQKFTSKFEFHVPKSLVDSYLTYPVSNNHYKISFDETSHNESKNQSVLTTTKRFELPKINIEKRTGYLFSNSQVAGRDSRIKYDIIDGGRKFYTPIWGDLGTYQLEAKNVDPLGVHKISVSMKQNLEIYAYMYGHMDSNTGKQDAIYLRPINADDPKYPDNWTAEDKRRFEEWNRN
;
A
#
# COMPACT_ATOMS: atom_id res chain seq x y z
N MET A 1 13.23 14.38 -29.74
CA MET A 1 13.50 15.79 -30.14
C MET A 1 14.49 15.81 -31.30
N THR A 2 14.45 16.81 -32.20
CA THR A 2 15.39 16.91 -33.32
C THR A 2 16.01 18.30 -33.41
N GLU A 3 17.28 18.37 -33.80
CA GLU A 3 17.98 19.63 -34.09
C GLU A 3 18.34 19.68 -35.58
N ARG A 4 18.17 20.86 -36.20
CA ARG A 4 18.48 21.09 -37.61
C ARG A 4 19.25 22.40 -37.76
N GLU A 5 20.48 22.30 -38.25
CA GLU A 5 21.26 23.44 -38.70
C GLU A 5 21.27 23.51 -40.24
N VAL A 6 21.28 24.72 -40.80
CA VAL A 6 21.32 24.91 -42.25
C VAL A 6 22.63 24.32 -42.81
N GLY A 7 22.51 23.36 -43.73
CA GLY A 7 23.66 22.68 -44.35
C GLY A 7 24.16 21.43 -43.61
N LYS A 8 23.51 21.01 -42.51
CA LYS A 8 23.83 19.76 -41.80
C LYS A 8 22.66 18.78 -41.78
N ASN A 9 22.98 17.50 -41.59
CA ASN A 9 21.98 16.45 -41.38
C ASN A 9 21.26 16.65 -40.04
N MET A 10 19.98 16.26 -40.01
CA MET A 10 19.15 16.32 -38.79
C MET A 10 19.71 15.36 -37.72
N VAL A 11 19.87 15.85 -36.49
CA VAL A 11 20.25 15.05 -35.33
C VAL A 11 19.00 14.66 -34.56
N VAL A 12 18.85 13.37 -34.24
CA VAL A 12 17.70 12.83 -33.50
C VAL A 12 18.13 12.50 -32.08
N PHE A 13 17.38 12.99 -31.10
CA PHE A 13 17.56 12.70 -29.67
C PHE A 13 16.39 11.87 -29.15
N ASN A 14 16.72 10.78 -28.46
CA ASN A 14 15.75 9.82 -27.96
C ASN A 14 15.57 9.94 -26.44
N GLU A 15 14.43 9.42 -26.03
CA GLU A 15 14.03 9.27 -24.64
C GLU A 15 13.52 7.84 -24.43
N ASN A 16 13.92 7.22 -23.33
CA ASN A 16 13.44 5.91 -22.93
C ASN A 16 12.96 5.98 -21.48
N LEU A 17 11.74 5.50 -21.26
CA LEU A 17 11.13 5.40 -19.95
C LEU A 17 10.69 3.95 -19.74
N GLN A 18 11.23 3.33 -18.70
CA GLN A 18 10.78 2.05 -18.18
C GLN A 18 10.24 2.26 -16.78
N VAL A 19 9.00 1.82 -16.56
CA VAL A 19 8.35 1.84 -15.24
C VAL A 19 7.95 0.41 -14.90
N ASN A 20 8.51 -0.11 -13.83
CA ASN A 20 8.26 -1.47 -13.36
C ASN A 20 7.42 -1.42 -12.09
N LEU A 21 6.35 -2.21 -12.08
CA LEU A 21 5.49 -2.39 -10.92
C LEU A 21 5.29 -3.89 -10.70
N LYS A 22 5.60 -4.38 -9.49
CA LYS A 22 5.46 -5.79 -9.15
C LYS A 22 3.99 -6.21 -9.23
N LYS A 23 3.73 -7.41 -9.77
CA LYS A 23 2.39 -8.01 -9.76
C LYS A 23 1.96 -8.28 -8.31
N LEU A 24 0.74 -7.89 -7.97
CA LEU A 24 0.17 -8.10 -6.66
C LEU A 24 -0.44 -9.50 -6.53
N ASP A 25 -0.09 -10.21 -5.45
CA ASP A 25 -0.76 -11.45 -5.07
C ASP A 25 -2.09 -11.17 -4.38
N LYS A 26 -2.98 -12.17 -4.36
CA LYS A 26 -4.21 -12.10 -3.56
C LYS A 26 -3.89 -11.88 -2.07
N LYS A 27 -4.75 -11.16 -1.35
CA LYS A 27 -4.55 -10.80 0.05
C LYS A 27 -5.74 -11.19 0.92
N LEU A 28 -5.46 -11.32 2.21
CA LEU A 28 -6.47 -11.39 3.26
C LEU A 28 -6.84 -9.95 3.68
N THR A 29 -7.98 -9.78 4.35
CA THR A 29 -8.26 -8.54 5.10
C THR A 29 -7.21 -8.34 6.20
N GLY A 30 -6.95 -7.12 6.69
CA GLY A 30 -6.00 -6.85 7.78
C GLY A 30 -4.49 -6.99 7.46
N TYR A 31 -4.10 -7.58 6.32
CA TYR A 31 -2.68 -7.82 5.99
C TYR A 31 -2.08 -6.68 5.15
N GLY A 32 -0.83 -6.35 5.48
CA GLY A 32 -0.04 -5.34 4.78
C GLY A 32 0.66 -5.86 3.54
N PHE A 33 0.73 -5.05 2.48
CA PHE A 33 1.57 -5.32 1.30
C PHE A 33 2.33 -4.08 0.83
N GLU A 34 3.48 -4.31 0.20
CA GLU A 34 4.28 -3.26 -0.43
C GLU A 34 3.83 -3.03 -1.88
N TYR A 35 3.99 -1.81 -2.37
CA TYR A 35 3.61 -1.44 -3.74
C TYR A 35 4.70 -0.59 -4.41
N PRO A 36 5.94 -1.09 -4.53
CA PRO A 36 7.05 -0.29 -5.04
C PRO A 36 6.97 -0.09 -6.55
N ILE A 37 7.38 1.10 -7.00
CA ILE A 37 7.52 1.47 -8.41
C ILE A 37 8.99 1.78 -8.67
N ASP A 38 9.59 1.05 -9.60
CA ASP A 38 10.95 1.30 -10.06
C ASP A 38 10.91 2.01 -11.42
N VAL A 39 11.53 3.18 -11.50
CA VAL A 39 11.56 4.03 -12.70
C VAL A 39 12.98 4.12 -13.21
N ILE A 40 13.18 3.77 -14.47
CA ILE A 40 14.43 3.97 -15.20
C ILE A 40 14.13 4.91 -16.36
N TYR A 41 14.77 6.07 -16.35
CA TYR A 41 14.61 7.08 -17.38
C TYR A 41 15.97 7.41 -17.99
N LYS A 42 16.03 7.43 -19.32
CA LYS A 42 17.23 7.73 -20.09
C LYS A 42 16.91 8.78 -21.15
N ASN A 43 17.74 9.80 -21.26
CA ASN A 43 17.60 10.79 -22.34
C ASN A 43 18.96 11.23 -22.89
N ASP A 44 19.00 11.41 -24.21
CA ASP A 44 20.22 11.76 -24.95
C ASP A 44 20.64 13.23 -24.76
N LEU A 45 19.73 14.06 -24.24
CA LEU A 45 19.94 15.49 -23.98
C LEU A 45 20.58 15.77 -22.60
N GLY A 46 20.81 14.73 -21.79
CA GLY A 46 21.39 14.86 -20.47
C GLY A 46 20.54 15.64 -19.46
N GLN A 47 19.24 15.83 -19.74
CA GLN A 47 18.33 16.61 -18.93
C GLN A 47 17.84 15.82 -17.73
N LYS A 48 17.87 16.46 -16.56
CA LYS A 48 17.25 15.93 -15.35
C LYS A 48 15.73 16.03 -15.46
N PHE A 49 15.03 15.10 -14.80
CA PHE A 49 13.58 15.16 -14.70
C PHE A 49 13.15 15.00 -13.24
N THR A 50 12.02 15.63 -12.92
CA THR A 50 11.33 15.46 -11.65
C THR A 50 10.25 14.41 -11.83
N SER A 51 10.01 13.63 -10.78
CA SER A 51 9.05 12.53 -10.80
C SER A 51 8.39 12.44 -9.44
N LYS A 52 7.05 12.43 -9.44
CA LYS A 52 6.22 12.19 -8.27
C LYS A 52 5.14 11.22 -8.69
N PHE A 53 4.81 10.29 -7.81
CA PHE A 53 3.75 9.32 -8.03
C PHE A 53 2.72 9.40 -6.91
N GLU A 54 1.48 9.08 -7.26
CA GLU A 54 0.38 8.88 -6.32
C GLU A 54 -0.21 7.49 -6.48
N PHE A 55 -0.58 6.90 -5.35
CA PHE A 55 -1.36 5.69 -5.24
C PHE A 55 -2.82 6.05 -5.01
N HIS A 56 -3.68 5.61 -5.92
CA HIS A 56 -5.11 5.85 -5.95
C HIS A 56 -5.81 4.55 -5.57
N VAL A 57 -6.55 4.59 -4.47
CA VAL A 57 -7.16 3.40 -3.87
C VAL A 57 -8.60 3.71 -3.43
N PRO A 58 -9.56 2.78 -3.62
CA PRO A 58 -10.94 2.98 -3.18
C PRO A 58 -11.02 3.36 -1.69
N LYS A 59 -11.93 4.28 -1.36
CA LYS A 59 -12.13 4.75 0.02
C LYS A 59 -12.38 3.60 1.00
N SER A 60 -13.09 2.57 0.56
CA SER A 60 -13.43 1.39 1.37
C SER A 60 -12.22 0.57 1.83
N LEU A 61 -11.05 0.76 1.23
CA LEU A 61 -9.83 0.01 1.57
C LEU A 61 -8.88 0.75 2.52
N VAL A 62 -9.19 1.99 2.90
CA VAL A 62 -8.31 2.79 3.77
C VAL A 62 -8.91 2.88 5.16
N ASP A 63 -8.07 2.62 6.17
CA ASP A 63 -8.44 2.74 7.57
C ASP A 63 -8.89 4.17 7.91
N SER A 64 -9.94 4.28 8.72
CA SER A 64 -10.57 5.56 9.06
C SER A 64 -9.68 6.49 9.90
N TYR A 65 -8.60 5.97 10.50
CA TYR A 65 -7.65 6.77 11.26
C TYR A 65 -6.62 7.48 10.37
N LEU A 66 -6.40 7.00 9.14
CA LEU A 66 -5.53 7.64 8.17
C LEU A 66 -6.24 8.77 7.43
N THR A 67 -5.57 9.91 7.34
CA THR A 67 -6.09 11.09 6.63
C THR A 67 -5.31 11.29 5.33
N TYR A 68 -5.98 11.06 4.20
CA TYR A 68 -5.44 11.36 2.87
C TYR A 68 -6.43 12.20 2.04
N PRO A 69 -5.95 12.98 1.06
CA PRO A 69 -6.83 13.65 0.10
C PRO A 69 -7.73 12.64 -0.64
N VAL A 70 -8.99 13.01 -0.86
CA VAL A 70 -9.99 12.18 -1.58
C VAL A 70 -10.39 12.85 -2.89
N SER A 71 -10.54 12.06 -3.94
CA SER A 71 -11.16 12.48 -5.21
C SER A 71 -11.84 11.29 -5.86
N ASN A 72 -13.05 11.46 -6.40
CA ASN A 72 -13.80 10.41 -7.09
C ASN A 72 -13.90 9.10 -6.27
N ASN A 73 -14.19 9.22 -4.96
CA ASN A 73 -14.26 8.11 -4.01
C ASN A 73 -12.97 7.27 -3.87
N HIS A 74 -11.82 7.83 -4.25
CA HIS A 74 -10.50 7.24 -4.07
C HIS A 74 -9.64 8.16 -3.19
N TYR A 75 -8.88 7.56 -2.29
CA TYR A 75 -7.80 8.25 -1.60
C TYR A 75 -6.59 8.38 -2.51
N LYS A 76 -5.88 9.50 -2.38
CA LYS A 76 -4.62 9.78 -3.04
C LYS A 76 -3.49 9.76 -2.02
N ILE A 77 -2.62 8.76 -2.14
CA ILE A 77 -1.49 8.57 -1.23
C ILE A 77 -0.22 8.86 -2.02
N SER A 78 0.51 9.91 -1.66
CA SER A 78 1.79 10.23 -2.30
C SER A 78 2.83 9.18 -1.96
N PHE A 79 3.56 8.70 -2.96
CA PHE A 79 4.73 7.86 -2.75
C PHE A 79 5.92 8.69 -2.25
N ASP A 80 6.77 8.06 -1.44
CA ASP A 80 8.09 8.58 -1.09
C ASP A 80 9.12 8.10 -2.12
N GLU A 81 10.02 8.99 -2.55
CA GLU A 81 11.23 8.60 -3.28
C GLU A 81 12.24 8.02 -2.29
N THR A 82 12.50 6.70 -2.35
CA THR A 82 13.37 6.01 -1.39
C THR A 82 14.74 5.67 -1.93
N SER A 83 14.92 5.75 -3.25
CA SER A 83 16.22 5.64 -3.91
C SER A 83 16.27 6.53 -5.14
N HIS A 84 17.43 7.17 -5.36
CA HIS A 84 17.72 7.97 -6.54
C HIS A 84 19.20 7.80 -6.89
N ASN A 85 19.45 7.31 -8.10
CA ASN A 85 20.77 7.19 -8.68
C ASN A 85 20.79 7.83 -10.07
N GLU A 86 21.88 8.53 -10.39
CA GLU A 86 22.12 9.12 -11.71
C GLU A 86 23.46 8.62 -12.23
N SER A 87 23.49 8.24 -13.51
CA SER A 87 24.72 7.94 -14.23
C SER A 87 24.72 8.65 -15.57
N LYS A 88 25.86 9.22 -15.93
CA LYS A 88 26.04 9.96 -17.17
C LYS A 88 27.13 9.28 -18.00
N ASN A 89 26.80 8.95 -19.25
CA ASN A 89 27.76 8.49 -20.23
C ASN A 89 27.72 9.43 -21.43
N GLN A 90 28.80 10.18 -21.66
CA GLN A 90 28.84 11.26 -22.64
C GLN A 90 27.70 12.27 -22.43
N SER A 91 26.81 12.46 -23.41
CA SER A 91 25.63 13.33 -23.31
C SER A 91 24.42 12.64 -22.69
N VAL A 92 24.43 11.32 -22.57
CA VAL A 92 23.28 10.53 -22.14
C VAL A 92 23.21 10.46 -20.62
N LEU A 93 22.09 10.93 -20.05
CA LEU A 93 21.79 10.78 -18.63
C LEU A 93 20.82 9.62 -18.42
N THR A 94 21.17 8.71 -17.53
CA THR A 94 20.29 7.66 -17.01
C THR A 94 20.00 7.96 -15.54
N THR A 95 18.72 7.99 -15.19
CA THR A 95 18.24 8.23 -13.84
C THR A 95 17.40 7.03 -13.41
N THR A 96 17.77 6.40 -12.31
CA THR A 96 17.03 5.28 -11.71
C THR A 96 16.47 5.73 -10.38
N LYS A 97 15.17 5.56 -10.19
CA LYS A 97 14.45 5.96 -8.97
C LYS A 97 13.55 4.85 -8.47
N ARG A 98 13.38 4.79 -7.16
CA ARG A 98 12.43 3.90 -6.50
C ARG A 98 11.44 4.71 -5.69
N PHE A 99 10.16 4.42 -5.89
CA PHE A 99 9.04 5.02 -5.17
C PHE A 99 8.35 3.97 -4.33
N GLU A 100 8.14 4.24 -3.05
CA GLU A 100 7.51 3.33 -2.10
C GLU A 100 6.43 4.06 -1.31
N LEU A 101 5.42 3.31 -0.84
CA LEU A 101 4.38 3.89 -0.02
C LEU A 101 5.00 4.57 1.22
N PRO A 102 4.35 5.63 1.75
CA PRO A 102 4.83 6.29 2.93
C PRO A 102 4.88 5.30 4.10
N LYS A 103 5.81 5.52 5.03
CA LYS A 103 5.82 4.76 6.27
C LYS A 103 4.53 5.00 7.04
N ILE A 104 4.00 3.94 7.63
CA ILE A 104 2.87 4.01 8.54
C ILE A 104 3.25 3.46 9.91
N ASN A 105 2.45 3.86 10.89
CA ASN A 105 2.59 3.52 12.29
C ASN A 105 1.36 2.76 12.74
N ILE A 106 1.54 1.75 13.58
CA ILE A 106 0.44 0.94 14.10
C ILE A 106 0.36 1.20 15.60
N GLU A 107 -0.83 1.50 16.10
CA GLU A 107 -1.07 1.60 17.54
C GLU A 107 -1.20 0.20 18.15
N LYS A 108 -0.46 -0.07 19.23
CA LYS A 108 -0.59 -1.31 19.99
C LYS A 108 -2.01 -1.47 20.52
N ARG A 109 -2.47 -2.72 20.61
CA ARG A 109 -3.79 -3.14 21.14
C ARG A 109 -4.96 -2.88 20.20
N THR A 110 -4.98 -1.78 19.46
CA THR A 110 -6.09 -1.43 18.57
C THR A 110 -5.82 -1.81 17.12
N GLY A 111 -4.55 -1.79 16.70
CA GLY A 111 -4.19 -1.99 15.30
C GLY A 111 -4.48 -0.79 14.40
N TYR A 112 -4.92 0.34 14.95
CA TYR A 112 -5.20 1.55 14.17
C TYR A 112 -3.93 2.09 13.52
N LEU A 113 -4.11 2.63 12.32
CA LEU A 113 -3.02 3.09 11.47
C LEU A 113 -2.90 4.60 11.53
N PHE A 114 -1.66 5.09 11.65
CA PHE A 114 -1.34 6.50 11.70
C PHE A 114 -0.17 6.82 10.76
N SER A 115 -0.23 7.96 10.08
CA SER A 115 0.89 8.48 9.32
C SER A 115 1.99 8.99 10.24
N ASN A 116 3.22 9.16 9.70
CA ASN A 116 4.30 9.81 10.44
C ASN A 116 3.94 11.23 10.89
N SER A 117 3.16 11.97 10.10
CA SER A 117 2.74 13.34 10.47
C SER A 117 1.75 13.34 11.63
N GLN A 118 0.84 12.36 11.70
CA GLN A 118 -0.08 12.20 12.83
C GLN A 118 0.66 11.85 14.12
N VAL A 119 1.63 10.95 14.05
CA VAL A 119 2.46 10.59 15.22
C VAL A 119 3.31 11.77 15.69
N ALA A 120 4.02 12.44 14.77
CA ALA A 120 4.82 13.62 15.10
C ALA A 120 3.97 14.77 15.67
N GLY A 121 2.75 14.93 15.15
CA GLY A 121 1.77 15.91 15.60
C GLY A 121 1.04 15.54 16.89
N ARG A 122 1.33 14.37 17.50
CA ARG A 122 0.65 13.86 18.70
C ARG A 122 -0.88 13.83 18.54
N ASP A 123 -1.35 13.23 17.45
CA ASP A 123 -2.78 13.05 17.18
C ASP A 123 -3.49 12.49 18.43
N SER A 124 -4.50 13.20 18.93
CA SER A 124 -5.19 12.90 20.19
C SER A 124 -5.93 11.57 20.19
N ARG A 125 -6.11 10.98 19.00
CA ARG A 125 -6.70 9.65 18.84
C ARG A 125 -5.72 8.53 19.20
N ILE A 126 -4.42 8.81 19.27
CA ILE A 126 -3.39 7.88 19.73
C ILE A 126 -3.43 7.83 21.27
N LYS A 127 -3.80 6.67 21.79
CA LYS A 127 -3.94 6.33 23.21
C LYS A 127 -2.87 5.36 23.72
N TYR A 128 -2.27 4.58 22.83
CA TYR A 128 -1.29 3.55 23.19
C TYR A 128 0.03 3.71 22.43
N ASP A 129 1.03 2.92 22.83
CA ASP A 129 2.33 2.90 22.16
C ASP A 129 2.19 2.63 20.66
N ILE A 130 3.07 3.25 19.90
CA ILE A 130 3.20 3.06 18.45
C ILE A 130 4.28 2.00 18.15
N ILE A 131 4.04 1.18 17.13
CA ILE A 131 5.03 0.31 16.49
C ILE A 131 5.21 0.68 15.00
N ASP A 132 6.40 0.44 14.45
CA ASP A 132 6.69 0.68 13.03
C ASP A 132 5.92 -0.33 12.16
N GLY A 133 4.98 0.17 11.34
CA GLY A 133 4.20 -0.61 10.40
C GLY A 133 4.88 -0.80 9.03
N GLY A 134 6.04 -0.17 8.83
CA GLY A 134 6.79 -0.19 7.58
C GLY A 134 6.12 0.60 6.46
N ARG A 135 6.59 0.36 5.22
CA ARG A 135 6.10 0.99 3.98
C ARG A 135 5.04 0.12 3.29
N LYS A 136 3.97 -0.17 4.01
CA LYS A 136 2.93 -1.11 3.56
C LYS A 136 1.55 -0.46 3.52
N PHE A 137 0.75 -0.86 2.55
CA PHE A 137 -0.69 -0.65 2.55
C PHE A 137 -1.35 -1.82 3.27
N TYR A 138 -2.10 -1.55 4.35
CA TYR A 138 -2.84 -2.58 5.09
C TYR A 138 -4.30 -2.55 4.68
N THR A 139 -4.82 -3.71 4.28
CA THR A 139 -6.25 -3.86 4.02
C THR A 139 -7.03 -3.73 5.33
N PRO A 140 -8.25 -3.17 5.34
CA PRO A 140 -9.03 -3.05 6.57
C PRO A 140 -9.35 -4.44 7.12
N ILE A 141 -9.26 -4.61 8.44
CA ILE A 141 -9.57 -5.87 9.13
C ILE A 141 -11.02 -6.28 8.83
N TRP A 142 -11.95 -5.34 8.98
CA TRP A 142 -13.39 -5.50 8.74
C TRP A 142 -13.81 -5.15 7.30
N GLY A 143 -12.87 -5.21 6.35
CA GLY A 143 -13.14 -4.90 4.95
C GLY A 143 -13.92 -6.00 4.24
N ASP A 144 -14.63 -5.63 3.18
CA ASP A 144 -15.34 -6.60 2.34
C ASP A 144 -14.36 -7.43 1.49
N LEU A 145 -14.80 -8.65 1.14
CA LEU A 145 -14.11 -9.45 0.13
C LEU A 145 -14.45 -8.93 -1.26
N GLY A 146 -13.53 -9.14 -2.20
CA GLY A 146 -13.76 -8.79 -3.59
C GLY A 146 -12.52 -8.34 -4.32
N THR A 147 -12.75 -7.79 -5.51
CA THR A 147 -11.68 -7.26 -6.36
C THR A 147 -11.76 -5.74 -6.38
N TYR A 148 -10.64 -5.09 -6.06
CA TYR A 148 -10.50 -3.65 -6.00
C TYR A 148 -9.47 -3.19 -7.02
N GLN A 149 -9.82 -2.20 -7.83
CA GLN A 149 -8.87 -1.60 -8.75
C GLN A 149 -7.98 -0.60 -8.00
N LEU A 150 -6.68 -0.82 -8.09
CA LEU A 150 -5.63 0.07 -7.61
C LEU A 150 -5.01 0.78 -8.82
N GLU A 151 -4.62 2.05 -8.65
CA GLU A 151 -3.92 2.80 -9.69
C GLU A 151 -2.69 3.50 -9.09
N ALA A 152 -1.54 3.37 -9.74
CA ALA A 152 -0.40 4.24 -9.52
C ALA A 152 -0.17 5.10 -10.76
N LYS A 153 -0.04 6.42 -10.56
CA LYS A 153 0.21 7.34 -11.68
C LYS A 153 1.14 8.47 -11.29
N ASN A 154 1.83 9.02 -12.28
CA ASN A 154 2.64 10.21 -12.08
C ASN A 154 1.74 11.43 -11.86
N VAL A 155 2.17 12.32 -10.97
CA VAL A 155 1.47 13.60 -10.69
C VAL A 155 1.72 14.58 -11.83
N ASP A 156 2.99 14.76 -12.18
CA ASP A 156 3.45 15.65 -13.23
C ASP A 156 4.02 14.83 -14.40
N PRO A 157 3.83 15.25 -15.66
CA PRO A 157 4.41 14.58 -16.83
C PRO A 157 5.93 14.40 -16.72
N LEU A 158 6.42 13.23 -17.12
CA LEU A 158 7.81 12.81 -16.97
C LEU A 158 8.65 13.12 -18.22
N GLY A 159 9.90 13.51 -18.01
CA GLY A 159 10.87 13.68 -19.09
C GLY A 159 10.62 14.89 -20.00
N VAL A 160 11.45 15.01 -21.04
CA VAL A 160 11.38 16.13 -22.02
C VAL A 160 10.13 15.99 -22.88
N HIS A 161 9.71 14.76 -23.19
CA HIS A 161 8.49 14.50 -23.95
C HIS A 161 7.20 14.56 -23.12
N LYS A 162 7.26 14.88 -21.82
CA LYS A 162 6.08 15.03 -20.94
C LYS A 162 5.16 13.79 -20.96
N ILE A 163 5.75 12.64 -20.68
CA ILE A 163 5.08 11.34 -20.68
C ILE A 163 4.21 11.19 -19.43
N SER A 164 2.94 10.80 -19.61
CA SER A 164 2.04 10.41 -18.51
C SER A 164 1.91 8.89 -18.44
N VAL A 165 2.02 8.35 -17.23
CA VAL A 165 1.99 6.93 -16.90
C VAL A 165 0.89 6.67 -15.89
N SER A 166 -0.01 5.74 -16.21
CA SER A 166 -0.97 5.16 -15.27
C SER A 166 -0.85 3.64 -15.31
N MET A 167 -0.62 3.04 -14.15
CA MET A 167 -0.50 1.60 -13.96
C MET A 167 -1.64 1.13 -13.07
N LYS A 168 -2.49 0.27 -13.61
CA LYS A 168 -3.64 -0.28 -12.90
C LYS A 168 -3.42 -1.75 -12.57
N GLN A 169 -3.73 -2.13 -11.34
CA GLN A 169 -3.73 -3.54 -10.92
C GLN A 169 -4.98 -3.84 -10.10
N ASN A 170 -5.42 -5.09 -10.15
CA ASN A 170 -6.52 -5.57 -9.32
C ASN A 170 -5.96 -6.21 -8.05
N LEU A 171 -6.38 -5.70 -6.89
CA LEU A 171 -6.22 -6.36 -5.61
C LEU A 171 -7.41 -7.27 -5.35
N GLU A 172 -7.16 -8.56 -5.25
CA GLU A 172 -8.16 -9.53 -4.83
C GLU A 172 -8.04 -9.79 -3.32
N ILE A 173 -9.06 -9.41 -2.57
CA ILE A 173 -9.23 -9.77 -1.17
C ILE A 173 -10.13 -11.00 -1.12
N TYR A 174 -9.52 -12.16 -0.83
CA TYR A 174 -10.18 -13.45 -1.05
C TYR A 174 -10.65 -14.16 0.22
N ALA A 175 -10.18 -13.74 1.39
CA ALA A 175 -10.58 -14.30 2.69
C ALA A 175 -10.30 -13.31 3.82
N TYR A 176 -10.89 -13.57 5.00
CA TYR A 176 -10.79 -12.70 6.15
C TYR A 176 -9.57 -13.06 7.03
N MET A 177 -8.98 -12.06 7.69
CA MET A 177 -7.98 -12.32 8.73
C MET A 177 -8.57 -13.11 9.89
N TYR A 178 -9.82 -12.81 10.27
CA TYR A 178 -10.54 -13.57 11.29
C TYR A 178 -11.83 -14.12 10.65
N GLY A 179 -12.02 -15.43 10.76
CA GLY A 179 -13.27 -16.09 10.42
C GLY A 179 -14.29 -15.82 11.51
N HIS A 180 -15.37 -15.15 11.14
CA HIS A 180 -16.59 -15.08 11.93
C HIS A 180 -17.53 -16.24 11.58
N MET A 181 -18.55 -16.49 12.40
CA MET A 181 -19.48 -17.63 12.21
C MET A 181 -20.15 -17.64 10.83
N ASP A 182 -20.41 -16.45 10.27
CA ASP A 182 -21.03 -16.27 8.94
C ASP A 182 -20.00 -16.12 7.80
N SER A 183 -18.72 -16.43 8.03
CA SER A 183 -17.70 -16.33 7.00
C SER A 183 -17.93 -17.35 5.89
N ASN A 184 -18.06 -16.87 4.65
CA ASN A 184 -18.23 -17.70 3.47
C ASN A 184 -16.90 -18.32 2.96
N THR A 185 -15.76 -17.90 3.53
CA THR A 185 -14.40 -18.36 3.14
C THR A 185 -13.86 -19.46 4.06
N GLY A 186 -14.52 -19.71 5.20
CA GLY A 186 -14.35 -20.90 6.02
C GLY A 186 -12.88 -21.22 6.35
N LYS A 187 -12.36 -22.32 5.76
CA LYS A 187 -10.98 -22.80 6.00
C LYS A 187 -9.87 -21.90 5.44
N GLN A 188 -10.21 -20.91 4.62
CA GLN A 188 -9.24 -19.98 4.03
C GLN A 188 -8.96 -18.77 4.93
N ASP A 189 -9.76 -18.56 5.97
CA ASP A 189 -9.55 -17.49 6.93
C ASP A 189 -8.34 -17.78 7.81
N ALA A 190 -7.60 -16.74 8.20
CA ALA A 190 -6.35 -16.94 8.94
C ALA A 190 -6.57 -17.32 10.41
N ILE A 191 -7.60 -16.77 11.07
CA ILE A 191 -7.87 -16.98 12.50
C ILE A 191 -9.34 -17.33 12.69
N TYR A 192 -9.67 -18.52 13.16
CA TYR A 192 -11.06 -18.87 13.43
C TYR A 192 -11.47 -18.46 14.86
N LEU A 193 -12.43 -17.55 14.99
CA LEU A 193 -13.00 -17.17 16.28
C LEU A 193 -14.32 -17.90 16.49
N ARG A 194 -14.33 -18.88 17.40
CA ARG A 194 -15.55 -19.56 17.82
C ARG A 194 -15.94 -19.08 19.21
N PRO A 195 -16.99 -18.25 19.35
CA PRO A 195 -17.50 -17.88 20.67
C PRO A 195 -18.03 -19.14 21.37
N ILE A 196 -17.78 -19.23 22.67
CA ILE A 196 -18.37 -20.26 23.54
C ILE A 196 -19.59 -19.61 24.18
N ASN A 197 -20.77 -20.17 23.90
CA ASN A 197 -21.99 -19.74 24.58
C ASN A 197 -21.87 -20.14 26.06
N ALA A 198 -22.03 -19.18 26.97
CA ALA A 198 -22.00 -19.45 28.40
C ALA A 198 -23.16 -20.34 28.87
N ASP A 199 -24.33 -20.22 28.25
CA ASP A 199 -25.54 -20.96 28.65
C ASP A 199 -25.52 -22.42 28.16
N ASP A 200 -24.85 -22.69 27.04
CA ASP A 200 -24.62 -24.04 26.47
C ASP A 200 -23.17 -24.13 25.93
N PRO A 201 -22.18 -24.31 26.83
CA PRO A 201 -20.79 -24.21 26.44
C PRO A 201 -20.32 -25.44 25.67
N LYS A 202 -20.09 -25.24 24.38
CA LYS A 202 -19.40 -26.21 23.51
C LYS A 202 -17.93 -25.85 23.42
N TYR A 203 -17.16 -26.37 24.38
CA TYR A 203 -15.71 -26.16 24.45
C TYR A 203 -14.98 -26.84 23.29
N PRO A 204 -13.86 -26.26 22.81
CA PRO A 204 -12.93 -26.96 21.92
C PRO A 204 -12.37 -28.24 22.58
N ASP A 205 -12.22 -29.31 21.80
CA ASP A 205 -11.79 -30.62 22.29
C ASP A 205 -10.41 -30.59 22.97
N ASN A 206 -9.57 -29.62 22.62
CA ASN A 206 -8.22 -29.45 23.14
C ASN A 206 -8.12 -28.58 24.40
N TRP A 207 -9.24 -28.10 24.97
CA TRP A 207 -9.23 -27.31 26.20
C TRP A 207 -8.99 -28.17 27.44
N THR A 208 -8.05 -27.74 28.28
CA THR A 208 -7.77 -28.38 29.57
C THR A 208 -8.88 -28.07 30.59
N ALA A 209 -8.90 -28.78 31.72
CA ALA A 209 -9.81 -28.47 32.82
C ALA A 209 -9.56 -27.05 33.38
N GLU A 210 -8.32 -26.57 33.34
CA GLU A 210 -7.98 -25.22 33.77
C GLU A 210 -8.52 -24.15 32.82
N ASP A 211 -8.44 -24.37 31.51
CA ASP A 211 -9.01 -23.47 30.50
C ASP A 211 -10.53 -23.31 30.68
N LYS A 212 -11.23 -24.44 30.92
CA LYS A 212 -12.67 -24.46 31.20
C LYS A 212 -13.00 -23.67 32.47
N ARG A 213 -12.26 -23.90 33.57
CA ARG A 213 -12.44 -23.16 34.83
C ARG A 213 -12.22 -21.66 34.66
N ARG A 214 -11.16 -21.24 33.94
CA ARG A 214 -10.87 -19.83 33.67
C ARG A 214 -11.99 -19.14 32.88
N PHE A 215 -12.57 -19.85 31.91
CA PHE A 215 -13.72 -19.34 31.16
C PHE A 215 -14.97 -19.16 32.05
N GLU A 216 -15.28 -20.15 32.89
CA GLU A 216 -16.41 -20.06 33.83
C GLU A 216 -16.23 -18.92 34.85
N GLU A 217 -15.02 -18.73 35.36
CA GLU A 217 -14.68 -17.63 36.28
C GLU A 217 -14.79 -16.27 35.59
N TRP A 218 -14.35 -16.16 34.34
CA TRP A 218 -14.50 -14.93 33.55
C TRP A 218 -15.96 -14.60 33.29
N ASN A 219 -16.79 -15.58 32.94
CA ASN A 219 -18.20 -15.39 32.62
C ASN A 219 -19.07 -15.00 33.83
N ARG A 220 -18.61 -15.28 35.07
CA ARG A 220 -19.35 -14.92 36.30
C ARG A 220 -19.10 -13.48 36.76
N ASN A 221 -18.10 -12.78 36.20
CA ASN A 221 -17.74 -11.40 36.52
C ASN A 221 -18.23 -10.43 35.45
#